data_AF-A1TP25-F1
#
_entry.id   AF-A1TP25-F1
#
_cell.length_a   1.000
_cell.length_b   1.000
_cell.length_c   1.000
_cell.angle_alpha   90.00
_cell.angle_beta   90.00
_cell.angle_gamma   90.00
#
_symmetry.space_group_name_H-M   'P 1'
#
loop_
_entity.id
_entity.type
_entity.pdbx_description
1 polymer ?
#
loop_
_entity_poly.entity_id
_entity_poly.type
_entity_poly.pdbx_seq_one_letter_code
_entity_poly.pdbx_strand_id
1 'polypeptide(L)'
;MVMNDFTGDVLALVEWLGISCKAPELEEFLVRKRIHDRPMTPDQVESEGLVEDDDDTDVEYELARRSKESMVVQSERYGFCLIFQSRENYDLVHQNPCGFDDPYVLEQVAFFAKGVQIYQGFEGPVFRGVGMLTRRSDSAYVALGSPLARRSVYETSTDLFVVGNWVLNFGFREEGVDPCLAHVHIRKKNIFDDVMLSPRFLDVAPDAYASMLGLAQLGHPTDSPDVLDFLAGLGLDNEIDEEIGCPEEMNGRARSHGIVIYFKEMHGAGGNSSALPVKIVSAITYKRRGDLGSVGYSGVLPFSMNFGDRPDVAIAKAKNSPAKITESEELLSYYWPVASGIVVQAVFSLIDWQLARVTLHAPIRASFVLNG
;
A
#
# COMPACT_ATOMS: atom_id res chain seq x y z
N MET A 1 -35.26 3.97 -24.69
CA MET A 1 -34.06 4.15 -23.88
C MET A 1 -34.44 3.72 -22.47
N VAL A 2 -34.03 2.53 -22.06
CA VAL A 2 -34.35 2.03 -20.71
C VAL A 2 -33.40 2.76 -19.77
N MET A 3 -33.94 3.65 -18.92
CA MET A 3 -33.19 4.15 -17.76
C MET A 3 -32.87 2.93 -16.90
N ASN A 4 -31.64 2.44 -16.97
CA ASN A 4 -31.16 1.44 -16.04
C ASN A 4 -31.06 2.11 -14.68
N ASP A 5 -31.80 1.60 -13.69
CA ASP A 5 -31.86 2.15 -12.34
C ASP A 5 -30.56 1.84 -11.57
N PHE A 6 -29.45 2.47 -11.98
CA PHE A 6 -28.12 2.29 -11.37
C PHE A 6 -27.96 3.03 -10.03
N THR A 7 -28.88 3.92 -9.68
CA THR A 7 -28.79 4.70 -8.43
C THR A 7 -28.93 3.80 -7.20
N GLY A 8 -29.85 2.82 -7.25
CA GLY A 8 -29.97 1.82 -6.19
C GLY A 8 -28.76 0.87 -6.12
N ASP A 9 -28.17 0.57 -7.27
CA ASP A 9 -27.02 -0.34 -7.37
C ASP A 9 -25.75 0.24 -6.74
N VAL A 10 -25.49 1.54 -6.88
CA VAL A 10 -24.33 2.19 -6.24
C VAL A 10 -24.43 2.18 -4.73
N LEU A 11 -25.62 2.50 -4.19
CA LEU A 11 -25.84 2.48 -2.74
C LEU A 11 -25.61 1.07 -2.20
N ALA A 12 -26.16 0.05 -2.86
CA ALA A 12 -25.96 -1.34 -2.49
C ALA A 12 -24.47 -1.73 -2.53
N LEU A 13 -23.76 -1.42 -3.63
CA LEU A 13 -22.34 -1.73 -3.79
C LEU A 13 -21.46 -1.09 -2.71
N VAL A 14 -21.74 0.17 -2.35
CA VAL A 14 -21.01 0.86 -1.27
C VAL A 14 -21.36 0.25 0.10
N GLU A 15 -22.62 -0.06 0.37
CA GLU A 15 -23.04 -0.73 1.62
C GLU A 15 -22.42 -2.12 1.78
N TRP A 16 -22.18 -2.81 0.67
CA TRP A 16 -21.54 -4.13 0.60
C TRP A 16 -20.02 -4.12 0.75
N LEU A 17 -19.35 -2.96 0.82
CA LEU A 17 -17.94 -2.94 1.17
C LEU A 17 -17.72 -3.66 2.52
N GLY A 18 -16.71 -4.52 2.62
CA GLY A 18 -16.41 -5.34 3.79
C GLY A 18 -17.23 -6.64 3.92
N ILE A 19 -18.03 -7.02 2.93
CA ILE A 19 -18.73 -8.32 2.92
C ILE A 19 -17.91 -9.40 2.18
N SER A 20 -18.30 -10.66 2.38
CA SER A 20 -17.74 -11.83 1.70
C SER A 20 -17.92 -11.75 0.18
N CYS A 21 -16.94 -12.22 -0.58
CA CYS A 21 -17.09 -12.45 -2.01
C CYS A 21 -18.22 -13.44 -2.39
N LYS A 22 -18.70 -14.25 -1.44
CA LYS A 22 -19.80 -15.21 -1.62
C LYS A 22 -21.11 -14.74 -0.97
N ALA A 23 -21.22 -13.48 -0.58
CA ALA A 23 -22.47 -12.94 -0.03
C ALA A 23 -23.62 -13.10 -1.04
N PRO A 24 -24.80 -13.64 -0.65
CA PRO A 24 -25.91 -13.89 -1.57
C PRO A 24 -26.35 -12.65 -2.36
N GLU A 25 -26.37 -11.48 -1.71
CA GLU A 25 -26.80 -10.23 -2.32
C GLU A 25 -25.81 -9.75 -3.39
N LEU A 26 -24.51 -9.94 -3.15
CA LEU A 26 -23.46 -9.65 -4.12
C LEU A 26 -23.53 -10.62 -5.31
N GLU A 27 -23.74 -11.90 -5.05
CA GLU A 27 -23.89 -12.92 -6.09
C GLU A 27 -25.11 -12.64 -6.98
N GLU A 28 -26.27 -12.33 -6.37
CA GLU A 28 -27.48 -11.96 -7.10
C GLU A 28 -27.24 -10.72 -7.97
N PHE A 29 -26.53 -9.73 -7.45
CA PHE A 29 -26.14 -8.54 -8.21
C PHE A 29 -25.29 -8.91 -9.43
N LEU A 30 -24.23 -9.70 -9.24
CA LEU A 30 -23.31 -10.09 -10.32
C LEU A 30 -24.03 -10.90 -11.40
N VAL A 31 -24.88 -11.86 -11.00
CA VAL A 31 -25.73 -12.66 -11.92
C VAL A 31 -26.67 -11.75 -12.72
N ARG A 32 -27.38 -10.84 -12.05
CA ARG A 32 -28.29 -9.88 -12.69
C ARG A 32 -27.56 -8.98 -13.69
N LYS A 33 -26.31 -8.62 -13.41
CA LYS A 33 -25.44 -7.83 -14.31
C LYS A 33 -24.71 -8.68 -15.36
N ARG A 34 -24.86 -10.01 -15.33
CA ARG A 34 -24.17 -10.97 -16.21
C ARG A 34 -22.64 -10.85 -16.11
N ILE A 35 -22.15 -10.65 -14.90
CA ILE A 35 -20.72 -10.64 -14.59
C ILE A 35 -20.41 -12.02 -14.01
N HIS A 36 -19.57 -12.78 -14.69
CA HIS A 36 -19.26 -14.17 -14.34
C HIS A 36 -17.94 -14.32 -13.59
N ASP A 37 -17.05 -13.33 -13.68
CA ASP A 37 -15.75 -13.36 -13.00
C ASP A 37 -15.93 -13.35 -11.48
N ARG A 38 -15.14 -14.16 -10.78
CA ARG A 38 -15.12 -14.27 -9.32
C ARG A 38 -13.67 -14.29 -8.84
N PRO A 39 -13.40 -13.77 -7.63
CA PRO A 39 -12.09 -13.94 -7.03
C PRO A 39 -11.85 -15.42 -6.71
N MET A 40 -10.67 -15.93 -7.09
CA MET A 40 -10.27 -17.33 -6.99
C MET A 40 -9.05 -17.48 -6.11
N THR A 41 -9.00 -18.54 -5.30
CA THR A 41 -7.79 -18.94 -4.57
C THR A 41 -6.78 -19.61 -5.52
N PRO A 42 -5.49 -19.72 -5.16
CA PRO A 42 -4.52 -20.50 -5.94
C PRO A 42 -5.02 -21.90 -6.27
N ASP A 43 -5.56 -22.63 -5.28
CA ASP A 43 -6.14 -23.96 -5.47
C ASP A 43 -7.30 -23.99 -6.47
N GLN A 44 -8.12 -22.92 -6.52
CA GLN A 44 -9.21 -22.81 -7.49
C GLN A 44 -8.68 -22.56 -8.90
N VAL A 45 -7.69 -21.69 -9.06
CA VAL A 45 -7.01 -21.44 -10.34
C VAL A 45 -6.37 -22.73 -10.88
N GLU A 46 -5.72 -23.49 -10.00
CA GLU A 46 -5.13 -24.78 -10.33
C GLU A 46 -6.21 -25.76 -10.82
N SER A 47 -7.33 -25.85 -10.09
CA SER A 47 -8.44 -26.76 -10.43
C SER A 47 -9.12 -26.45 -11.77
N GLU A 48 -9.06 -25.19 -12.23
CA GLU A 48 -9.58 -24.77 -13.53
C GLU A 48 -8.62 -25.08 -14.69
N GLY A 49 -7.42 -25.61 -14.40
CA GLY A 49 -6.42 -25.96 -15.40
C GLY A 49 -5.85 -24.74 -16.11
N LEU A 50 -5.81 -23.59 -15.43
CA LEU A 50 -5.42 -22.32 -16.01
C LEU A 50 -3.90 -22.15 -16.15
N VAL A 51 -3.11 -22.97 -15.46
CA VAL A 51 -1.63 -22.93 -15.50
C VAL A 51 -1.14 -24.24 -16.13
N GLU A 52 -0.42 -24.12 -17.25
CA GLU A 52 0.26 -25.25 -17.87
C GLU A 52 1.60 -25.47 -17.16
N ASP A 53 1.86 -26.72 -16.78
CA ASP A 53 3.14 -27.15 -16.21
C ASP A 53 4.11 -27.39 -17.38
N ASP A 54 4.84 -26.36 -17.78
CA ASP A 54 6.04 -26.51 -18.60
C ASP A 54 7.28 -26.49 -17.69
N ASP A 55 8.33 -27.24 -18.05
CA ASP A 55 9.51 -27.48 -17.20
C ASP A 55 10.26 -26.19 -16.74
N ASP A 56 9.87 -25.02 -17.24
CA ASP A 56 10.43 -23.70 -16.95
C ASP A 56 9.51 -22.77 -16.12
N THR A 57 8.25 -23.17 -15.84
CA THR A 57 7.29 -22.34 -15.09
C THR A 57 7.32 -22.63 -13.60
N ASP A 58 7.57 -21.59 -12.79
CA ASP A 58 7.26 -21.62 -11.36
C ASP A 58 5.74 -21.60 -11.17
N VAL A 59 5.15 -22.79 -11.13
CA VAL A 59 3.70 -23.01 -11.02
C VAL A 59 3.11 -22.29 -9.81
N GLU A 60 3.81 -22.27 -8.67
CA GLU A 60 3.32 -21.63 -7.45
C GLU A 60 3.24 -20.10 -7.63
N TYR A 61 4.29 -19.50 -8.20
CA TYR A 61 4.30 -18.08 -8.53
C TYR A 61 3.18 -17.70 -9.49
N GLU A 62 2.97 -18.48 -10.55
CA GLU A 62 1.94 -18.22 -11.56
C GLU A 62 0.52 -18.37 -10.99
N LEU A 63 0.28 -19.40 -10.16
CA LEU A 63 -0.99 -19.56 -9.44
C LEU A 63 -1.27 -18.38 -8.52
N ALA A 64 -0.28 -17.93 -7.76
CA ALA A 64 -0.41 -16.76 -6.88
C ALA A 64 -0.68 -15.47 -7.68
N ARG A 65 -0.01 -15.28 -8.83
CA ARG A 65 -0.22 -14.14 -9.72
C ARG A 65 -1.64 -14.11 -10.27
N ARG A 66 -2.14 -15.22 -10.81
CA ARG A 66 -3.50 -15.31 -11.35
C ARG A 66 -4.59 -15.18 -10.29
N SER A 67 -4.36 -15.77 -9.12
CA SER A 67 -5.22 -15.57 -7.95
C SER A 67 -5.34 -14.07 -7.63
N LYS A 68 -4.21 -13.35 -7.56
CA LYS A 68 -4.20 -11.90 -7.32
C LYS A 68 -4.93 -11.10 -8.42
N GLU A 69 -4.78 -11.48 -9.68
CA GLU A 69 -5.48 -10.82 -10.80
C GLU A 69 -7.00 -11.03 -10.74
N SER A 70 -7.45 -12.22 -10.33
CA SER A 70 -8.87 -12.54 -10.17
C SER A 70 -9.57 -11.71 -9.07
N MET A 71 -8.79 -11.10 -8.17
CA MET A 71 -9.31 -10.23 -7.11
C MET A 71 -9.86 -8.89 -7.63
N VAL A 72 -9.73 -8.61 -8.93
CA VAL A 72 -10.37 -7.46 -9.57
C VAL A 72 -11.44 -7.96 -10.54
N VAL A 73 -12.70 -7.91 -10.11
CA VAL A 73 -13.85 -8.26 -10.95
C VAL A 73 -14.30 -7.00 -11.69
N GLN A 74 -14.11 -7.00 -13.01
CA GLN A 74 -14.34 -5.84 -13.85
C GLN A 74 -15.71 -5.92 -14.54
N SER A 75 -16.34 -4.75 -14.71
CA SER A 75 -17.51 -4.61 -15.56
C SER A 75 -17.28 -3.53 -16.60
N GLU A 76 -16.64 -3.91 -17.71
CA GLU A 76 -16.36 -3.02 -18.85
C GLU A 76 -17.62 -2.31 -19.35
N ARG A 77 -18.72 -3.07 -19.44
CA ARG A 77 -20.02 -2.60 -19.93
C ARG A 77 -20.63 -1.53 -19.04
N TYR A 78 -20.45 -1.63 -17.73
CA TYR A 78 -21.07 -0.72 -16.77
C TYR A 78 -20.09 0.28 -16.15
N GLY A 79 -18.80 0.19 -16.49
CA GLY A 79 -17.79 1.15 -16.07
C GLY A 79 -17.44 1.10 -14.59
N PHE A 80 -17.45 -0.08 -13.96
CA PHE A 80 -17.04 -0.23 -12.57
C PHE A 80 -16.22 -1.49 -12.36
N CYS A 81 -15.48 -1.53 -11.25
CA CYS A 81 -14.73 -2.68 -10.78
C CYS A 81 -14.99 -2.93 -9.30
N LEU A 82 -15.04 -4.21 -8.93
CA LEU A 82 -15.05 -4.67 -7.56
C LEU A 82 -13.64 -5.18 -7.24
N ILE A 83 -13.02 -4.59 -6.23
CA ILE A 83 -11.65 -4.88 -5.85
C ILE A 83 -11.70 -5.57 -4.50
N PHE A 84 -11.30 -6.84 -4.50
CA PHE A 84 -11.28 -7.69 -3.35
C PHE A 84 -9.90 -7.66 -2.67
N GLN A 85 -9.87 -8.02 -1.40
CA GLN A 85 -8.66 -8.28 -0.63
C GLN A 85 -8.80 -9.64 0.07
N SER A 86 -7.68 -10.31 0.37
CA SER A 86 -7.74 -11.50 1.23
C SER A 86 -8.29 -11.11 2.60
N ARG A 87 -9.13 -11.98 3.18
CA ARG A 87 -9.71 -11.79 4.51
C ARG A 87 -8.65 -11.49 5.55
N GLU A 88 -7.57 -12.25 5.53
CA GLU A 88 -6.45 -12.08 6.47
C GLU A 88 -5.89 -10.66 6.43
N ASN A 89 -5.68 -10.10 5.23
CA ASN A 89 -5.15 -8.75 5.09
C ASN A 89 -6.17 -7.67 5.45
N TYR A 90 -7.45 -7.89 5.13
CA TYR A 90 -8.53 -6.98 5.50
C TYR A 90 -8.65 -6.87 7.04
N ASP A 91 -8.60 -8.01 7.74
CA ASP A 91 -8.71 -8.10 9.20
C ASP A 91 -7.49 -7.51 9.93
N LEU A 92 -6.35 -7.38 9.24
CA LEU A 92 -5.18 -6.70 9.79
C LEU A 92 -5.42 -5.19 9.98
N VAL A 93 -6.26 -4.57 9.14
CA VAL A 93 -6.39 -3.10 9.10
C VAL A 93 -7.76 -2.59 9.55
N HIS A 94 -8.72 -3.48 9.81
CA HIS A 94 -10.05 -3.13 10.30
C HIS A 94 -10.25 -3.56 11.76
N GLN A 95 -10.91 -2.71 12.56
CA GLN A 95 -11.12 -2.97 14.00
C GLN A 95 -12.01 -4.19 14.26
N ASN A 96 -12.96 -4.45 13.36
CA ASN A 96 -13.88 -5.57 13.42
C ASN A 96 -13.47 -6.56 12.33
N PRO A 97 -12.91 -7.73 12.70
CA PRO A 97 -12.64 -8.79 11.76
C PRO A 97 -13.91 -9.22 11.02
N CYS A 98 -13.73 -9.77 9.83
CA CYS A 98 -14.80 -10.35 9.06
C CYS A 98 -15.44 -11.51 9.84
N GLY A 99 -16.76 -11.52 9.98
CA GLY A 99 -17.50 -12.57 10.68
C GLY A 99 -17.73 -13.85 9.86
N PHE A 100 -16.94 -14.08 8.81
CA PHE A 100 -17.12 -15.16 7.84
C PHE A 100 -15.79 -15.81 7.45
N ASP A 101 -15.86 -17.03 6.90
CA ASP A 101 -14.69 -17.87 6.57
C ASP A 101 -14.29 -17.83 5.09
N ASP A 102 -14.97 -17.04 4.29
CA ASP A 102 -14.61 -16.89 2.88
C ASP A 102 -13.24 -16.20 2.70
N PRO A 103 -12.48 -16.57 1.66
CA PRO A 103 -11.09 -16.15 1.50
C PRO A 103 -10.94 -14.67 1.15
N TYR A 104 -11.97 -14.07 0.56
CA TYR A 104 -11.91 -12.71 0.01
C TYR A 104 -13.05 -11.82 0.49
N VAL A 105 -12.72 -10.55 0.65
CA VAL A 105 -13.59 -9.48 1.15
C VAL A 105 -13.64 -8.38 0.10
N LEU A 106 -14.83 -7.83 -0.18
CA LEU A 106 -14.96 -6.69 -1.08
C LEU A 106 -14.40 -5.42 -0.39
N GLU A 107 -13.18 -5.01 -0.73
CA GLU A 107 -12.48 -3.90 -0.06
C GLU A 107 -12.81 -2.54 -0.67
N GLN A 108 -12.94 -2.49 -2.00
CA GLN A 108 -13.11 -1.24 -2.72
C GLN A 108 -14.00 -1.42 -3.95
N VAL A 109 -14.77 -0.39 -4.27
CA VAL A 109 -15.46 -0.26 -5.55
C VAL A 109 -14.89 0.94 -6.29
N ALA A 110 -14.56 0.74 -7.55
CA ALA A 110 -14.07 1.79 -8.44
C ALA A 110 -15.04 2.01 -9.59
N PHE A 111 -15.26 3.27 -9.96
CA PHE A 111 -16.12 3.67 -11.07
C PHE A 111 -15.32 4.51 -12.05
N PHE A 112 -15.54 4.32 -13.34
CA PHE A 112 -14.73 4.92 -14.41
C PHE A 112 -15.58 5.68 -15.40
N ALA A 113 -15.10 6.83 -15.85
CA ALA A 113 -15.71 7.59 -16.93
C ALA A 113 -15.45 6.92 -18.28
N LYS A 114 -16.28 7.25 -19.28
CA LYS A 114 -16.11 6.73 -20.64
C LYS A 114 -14.74 7.12 -21.21
N GLY A 115 -14.03 6.15 -21.79
CA GLY A 115 -12.73 6.36 -22.41
C GLY A 115 -11.55 6.31 -21.44
N VAL A 116 -11.78 5.95 -20.18
CA VAL A 116 -10.71 5.48 -19.29
C VAL A 116 -10.58 3.98 -19.51
N GLN A 117 -9.39 3.52 -19.91
CA GLN A 117 -9.13 2.12 -20.29
C GLN A 117 -10.17 1.59 -21.31
N ILE A 118 -10.71 0.40 -21.07
CA ILE A 118 -11.69 -0.29 -21.94
C ILE A 118 -13.15 -0.04 -21.52
N TYR A 119 -13.40 0.78 -20.49
CA TYR A 119 -14.74 0.97 -19.93
C TYR A 119 -15.66 1.80 -20.84
N GLN A 120 -16.91 1.37 -20.95
CA GLN A 120 -17.97 2.12 -21.64
C GLN A 120 -18.41 3.37 -20.87
N GLY A 121 -18.00 3.47 -19.60
CA GLY A 121 -18.27 4.58 -18.70
C GLY A 121 -19.45 4.33 -17.78
N PHE A 122 -19.27 4.68 -16.51
CA PHE A 122 -20.31 4.57 -15.49
C PHE A 122 -21.37 5.65 -15.69
N GLU A 123 -22.63 5.23 -15.73
CA GLU A 123 -23.79 6.12 -15.83
C GLU A 123 -24.50 6.23 -14.47
N GLY A 124 -24.58 7.44 -13.93
CA GLY A 124 -25.29 7.74 -12.70
C GLY A 124 -24.42 8.37 -11.61
N PRO A 125 -25.02 8.69 -10.45
CA PRO A 125 -24.29 9.22 -9.31
C PRO A 125 -23.54 8.09 -8.59
N VAL A 126 -22.26 8.34 -8.28
CA VAL A 126 -21.39 7.42 -7.51
C VAL A 126 -21.39 7.74 -6.02
N PHE A 127 -21.58 9.01 -5.63
CA PHE A 127 -21.64 9.39 -4.21
C PHE A 127 -22.36 10.74 -4.04
N ARG A 128 -23.47 10.76 -3.27
CA ARG A 128 -24.22 11.99 -2.93
C ARG A 128 -24.48 12.93 -4.12
N GLY A 129 -24.83 12.38 -5.28
CA GLY A 129 -25.11 13.16 -6.50
C GLY A 129 -23.90 13.52 -7.36
N VAL A 130 -22.68 13.24 -6.90
CA VAL A 130 -21.46 13.28 -7.72
C VAL A 130 -21.48 12.10 -8.69
N GLY A 131 -21.20 12.32 -9.97
CA GLY A 131 -21.10 11.30 -11.01
C GLY A 131 -19.99 11.64 -12.02
N MET A 132 -19.76 10.81 -13.04
CA MET A 132 -18.58 10.95 -13.92
C MET A 132 -18.50 12.27 -14.71
N LEU A 133 -19.63 12.97 -14.90
CA LEU A 133 -19.67 14.29 -15.54
C LEU A 133 -19.43 15.45 -14.57
N THR A 134 -19.35 15.16 -13.27
CA THR A 134 -19.19 16.18 -12.23
C THR A 134 -17.83 16.85 -12.33
N ARG A 135 -17.84 18.17 -12.21
CA ARG A 135 -16.67 19.05 -12.13
C ARG A 135 -16.44 19.53 -10.72
N ARG A 136 -15.27 20.10 -10.45
CA ARG A 136 -14.94 20.63 -9.11
C ARG A 136 -15.82 21.81 -8.72
N SER A 137 -16.30 22.59 -9.69
CA SER A 137 -17.20 23.71 -9.42
C SER A 137 -18.65 23.29 -9.15
N ASP A 138 -19.02 22.04 -9.41
CA ASP A 138 -20.40 21.61 -9.29
C ASP A 138 -20.84 21.54 -7.83
N SER A 139 -22.06 22.00 -7.56
CA SER A 139 -22.60 22.12 -6.19
C SER A 139 -22.56 20.82 -5.39
N ALA A 140 -22.83 19.67 -6.03
CA ALA A 140 -22.77 18.36 -5.38
C ALA A 140 -21.36 18.00 -4.89
N TYR A 141 -20.33 18.37 -5.66
CA TYR A 141 -18.94 18.15 -5.28
C TYR A 141 -18.48 19.16 -4.22
N VAL A 142 -18.81 20.44 -4.41
CA VAL A 142 -18.51 21.51 -3.43
C VAL A 142 -19.13 21.21 -2.05
N ALA A 143 -20.30 20.56 -2.02
CA ALA A 143 -20.96 20.15 -0.77
C ALA A 143 -20.16 19.10 0.05
N LEU A 144 -19.16 18.43 -0.54
CA LEU A 144 -18.24 17.56 0.20
C LEU A 144 -17.22 18.35 1.04
N GLY A 145 -17.06 19.64 0.79
CA GLY A 145 -16.10 20.51 1.46
C GLY A 145 -14.71 20.50 0.81
N SER A 146 -13.68 20.83 1.59
CA SER A 146 -12.30 20.80 1.12
C SER A 146 -11.75 19.37 1.16
N PRO A 147 -11.02 18.92 0.12
CA PRO A 147 -10.34 17.63 0.17
C PRO A 147 -9.29 17.62 1.26
N LEU A 148 -9.07 16.44 1.85
CA LEU A 148 -7.98 16.19 2.80
C LEU A 148 -6.62 16.35 2.12
N ALA A 149 -6.52 15.90 0.87
CA ALA A 149 -5.32 16.00 0.04
C ALA A 149 -5.68 16.07 -1.44
N ARG A 150 -4.83 16.76 -2.22
CA ARG A 150 -4.83 16.77 -3.69
C ARG A 150 -3.45 16.34 -4.16
N ARG A 151 -3.39 15.35 -5.04
CA ARG A 151 -2.14 14.72 -5.50
C ARG A 151 -2.31 14.11 -6.89
N SER A 152 -1.21 13.68 -7.50
CA SER A 152 -1.26 12.89 -8.73
C SER A 152 -1.31 11.39 -8.39
N VAL A 153 -2.31 10.68 -8.88
CA VAL A 153 -2.44 9.21 -8.79
C VAL A 153 -3.01 8.72 -10.10
N TYR A 154 -2.45 7.65 -10.68
CA TYR A 154 -2.86 7.12 -11.99
C TYR A 154 -2.89 8.20 -13.09
N GLU A 155 -1.89 9.08 -13.10
CA GLU A 155 -1.80 10.20 -14.06
C GLU A 155 -3.02 11.14 -14.03
N THR A 156 -3.69 11.24 -12.87
CA THR A 156 -4.83 12.12 -12.67
C THR A 156 -4.69 12.94 -11.42
N SER A 157 -5.14 14.20 -11.51
CA SER A 157 -5.29 15.07 -10.34
C SER A 157 -6.42 14.52 -9.46
N THR A 158 -6.04 13.84 -8.38
CA THR A 158 -6.96 13.10 -7.52
C THR A 158 -7.15 13.82 -6.19
N ASP A 159 -8.40 14.00 -5.81
CA ASP A 159 -8.80 14.59 -4.53
C ASP A 159 -9.26 13.51 -3.56
N LEU A 160 -8.70 13.49 -2.34
CA LEU A 160 -9.01 12.54 -1.28
C LEU A 160 -9.97 13.17 -0.27
N PHE A 161 -11.06 12.47 0.03
CA PHE A 161 -12.01 12.86 1.08
C PHE A 161 -12.23 11.70 2.05
N VAL A 162 -12.53 12.04 3.30
CA VAL A 162 -13.09 11.09 4.26
C VAL A 162 -14.45 11.60 4.71
N VAL A 163 -15.51 10.86 4.39
CA VAL A 163 -16.91 11.25 4.65
C VAL A 163 -17.60 10.15 5.44
N GLY A 164 -17.78 10.37 6.74
CA GLY A 164 -18.30 9.34 7.64
C GLY A 164 -17.36 8.15 7.70
N ASN A 165 -17.82 6.98 7.28
CA ASN A 165 -17.03 5.75 7.24
C ASN A 165 -16.39 5.46 5.87
N TRP A 166 -16.46 6.41 4.93
CA TRP A 166 -16.01 6.22 3.55
C TRP A 166 -14.77 7.04 3.26
N VAL A 167 -13.80 6.42 2.59
CA VAL A 167 -12.68 7.10 1.98
C VAL A 167 -12.92 7.15 0.47
N LEU A 168 -12.83 8.36 -0.09
CA LEU A 168 -13.22 8.65 -1.46
C LEU A 168 -12.04 9.28 -2.20
N ASN A 169 -11.70 8.69 -3.35
CA ASN A 169 -10.68 9.20 -4.25
C ASN A 169 -11.34 9.62 -5.56
N PHE A 170 -11.38 10.92 -5.82
CA PHE A 170 -11.96 11.51 -7.02
C PHE A 170 -10.85 11.94 -7.98
N GLY A 171 -10.56 11.13 -8.99
CA GLY A 171 -9.58 11.44 -10.03
C GLY A 171 -10.20 12.27 -11.14
N PHE A 172 -9.59 13.40 -11.49
CA PHE A 172 -10.06 14.28 -12.56
C PHE A 172 -9.17 14.15 -13.79
N ARG A 173 -9.78 14.30 -14.97
CA ARG A 173 -9.04 14.37 -16.24
C ARG A 173 -8.07 15.56 -16.23
N GLU A 174 -6.97 15.45 -16.96
CA GLU A 174 -5.98 16.55 -17.04
C GLU A 174 -6.38 17.65 -18.05
N GLU A 175 -7.33 17.38 -18.95
CA GLU A 175 -7.69 18.29 -20.03
C GLU A 175 -8.81 19.27 -19.67
N GLY A 176 -8.56 20.56 -19.90
CA GLY A 176 -9.54 21.64 -19.81
C GLY A 176 -9.41 22.53 -18.57
N VAL A 177 -10.14 23.65 -18.56
CA VAL A 177 -10.11 24.64 -17.47
C VAL A 177 -10.85 24.15 -16.22
N ASP A 178 -11.78 23.22 -16.39
CA ASP A 178 -12.56 22.61 -15.30
C ASP A 178 -12.92 21.17 -15.68
N PRO A 179 -11.98 20.22 -15.46
CA PRO A 179 -12.13 18.86 -15.92
C PRO A 179 -13.23 18.12 -15.16
N CYS A 180 -13.89 17.18 -15.85
CA CYS A 180 -14.79 16.21 -15.22
C CYS A 180 -13.99 15.05 -14.60
N LEU A 181 -14.68 14.25 -13.79
CA LEU A 181 -14.14 13.03 -13.21
C LEU A 181 -13.71 12.02 -14.30
N ALA A 182 -12.57 11.38 -14.05
CA ALA A 182 -12.04 10.24 -14.78
C ALA A 182 -12.38 8.94 -14.04
N HIS A 183 -12.21 8.92 -12.72
CA HIS A 183 -12.51 7.77 -11.87
C HIS A 183 -12.90 8.18 -10.46
N VAL A 184 -13.60 7.29 -9.77
CA VAL A 184 -13.93 7.41 -8.35
C VAL A 184 -13.70 6.08 -7.66
N HIS A 185 -12.84 6.05 -6.65
CA HIS A 185 -12.62 4.87 -5.82
C HIS A 185 -13.21 5.10 -4.43
N ILE A 186 -13.95 4.12 -3.92
CA ILE A 186 -14.63 4.17 -2.62
C ILE A 186 -14.26 2.93 -1.83
N ARG A 187 -13.72 3.13 -0.63
CA ARG A 187 -13.43 2.06 0.35
C ARG A 187 -13.94 2.43 1.75
N LYS A 188 -14.03 1.42 2.62
CA LYS A 188 -14.29 1.67 4.04
C LYS A 188 -13.06 2.27 4.72
N LYS A 189 -13.33 3.03 5.78
CA LYS A 189 -12.32 3.55 6.66
C LYS A 189 -11.68 2.41 7.46
N ASN A 190 -10.35 2.42 7.52
CA ASN A 190 -9.53 1.49 8.29
C ASN A 190 -8.87 2.21 9.49
N ILE A 191 -8.12 1.48 10.31
CA ILE A 191 -7.50 2.03 11.53
C ILE A 191 -6.47 3.14 11.28
N PHE A 192 -5.87 3.19 10.09
CA PHE A 192 -4.86 4.20 9.76
C PHE A 192 -5.47 5.51 9.31
N ASP A 193 -6.70 5.48 8.78
CA ASP A 193 -7.44 6.70 8.52
C ASP A 193 -7.79 7.44 9.83
N ASP A 194 -7.96 6.72 10.96
CA ASP A 194 -8.10 7.36 12.28
C ASP A 194 -6.84 8.14 12.67
N VAL A 195 -5.66 7.55 12.45
CA VAL A 195 -4.38 8.21 12.69
C VAL A 195 -4.21 9.43 11.79
N MET A 196 -4.52 9.27 10.50
CA MET A 196 -4.44 10.33 9.48
C MET A 196 -5.30 11.55 9.84
N LEU A 197 -6.51 11.31 10.36
CA LEU A 197 -7.46 12.36 10.72
C LEU A 197 -7.21 12.97 12.10
N SER A 198 -6.52 12.26 12.98
CA SER A 198 -6.23 12.70 14.36
C SER A 198 -4.79 12.38 14.75
N PRO A 199 -3.81 13.02 14.07
CA PRO A 199 -2.39 12.76 14.31
C PRO A 199 -2.00 13.16 15.73
N ARG A 200 -1.24 12.29 16.40
CA ARG A 200 -0.69 12.57 17.73
C ARG A 200 0.68 13.21 17.60
N PHE A 201 0.85 14.39 18.21
CA PHE A 201 2.14 15.05 18.36
C PHE A 201 2.66 14.81 19.78
N LEU A 202 3.70 13.99 19.88
CA LEU A 202 4.41 13.75 21.12
C LEU A 202 5.73 14.52 21.07
N ASP A 203 6.06 15.21 22.15
CA ASP A 203 7.39 15.83 22.28
C ASP A 203 8.34 14.79 22.85
N VAL A 204 9.10 14.15 21.97
CA VAL A 204 10.04 13.09 22.33
C VAL A 204 11.44 13.52 21.91
N ALA A 205 12.44 13.04 22.65
CA ALA A 205 13.83 13.38 22.38
C ALA A 205 14.23 12.97 20.94
N PRO A 206 15.13 13.72 20.28
CA PRO A 206 15.55 13.44 18.90
C PRO A 206 16.09 12.03 18.67
N ASP A 207 16.63 11.40 19.72
CA ASP A 207 17.21 10.06 19.74
C ASP A 207 16.25 8.96 20.21
N ALA A 208 14.95 9.25 20.35
CA ALA A 208 13.95 8.29 20.82
C ALA A 208 13.82 7.03 19.95
N TYR A 209 14.34 7.07 18.72
CA TYR A 209 14.42 5.91 17.83
C TYR A 209 15.59 4.98 18.15
N ALA A 210 16.44 5.30 19.13
CA ALA A 210 17.56 4.44 19.56
C ALA A 210 17.11 3.04 20.01
N SER A 211 15.86 2.90 20.45
CA SER A 211 15.25 1.62 20.83
C SER A 211 14.62 0.85 19.66
N MET A 212 14.76 1.33 18.43
CA MET A 212 14.25 0.63 17.26
C MET A 212 14.96 -0.71 17.08
N LEU A 213 14.14 -1.74 16.85
CA LEU A 213 14.62 -3.11 16.72
C LEU A 213 15.54 -3.22 15.50
N GLY A 214 16.78 -3.68 15.70
CA GLY A 214 17.78 -3.82 14.64
C GLY A 214 18.62 -2.56 14.37
N LEU A 215 18.35 -1.42 15.01
CA LEU A 215 19.10 -0.18 14.75
C LEU A 215 20.61 -0.35 15.03
N ALA A 216 20.96 -1.01 16.13
CA ALA A 216 22.35 -1.21 16.54
C ALA A 216 23.14 -2.08 15.55
N GLN A 217 22.44 -2.90 14.76
CA GLN A 217 23.01 -3.80 13.77
C GLN A 217 23.29 -3.10 12.44
N LEU A 218 22.74 -1.91 12.23
CA LEU A 218 22.82 -1.20 10.97
C LEU A 218 24.27 -0.79 10.65
N GLY A 219 24.78 -1.25 9.51
CA GLY A 219 26.16 -1.05 9.05
C GLY A 219 27.15 -2.09 9.55
N HIS A 220 26.73 -3.03 10.42
CA HIS A 220 27.61 -4.10 10.90
C HIS A 220 27.70 -5.27 9.90
N PRO A 221 28.83 -6.00 9.90
CA PRO A 221 28.98 -7.24 9.14
C PRO A 221 27.97 -8.31 9.52
N THR A 222 27.47 -9.07 8.54
CA THR A 222 26.48 -10.14 8.77
C THR A 222 27.02 -11.31 9.59
N ASP A 223 28.33 -11.51 9.61
CA ASP A 223 29.02 -12.53 10.41
C ASP A 223 29.35 -12.07 11.84
N SER A 224 29.00 -10.83 12.21
CA SER A 224 29.23 -10.35 13.57
C SER A 224 28.27 -11.03 14.57
N PRO A 225 28.74 -11.41 15.77
CA PRO A 225 27.89 -12.09 16.77
C PRO A 225 26.60 -11.33 17.08
N ASP A 226 26.66 -10.00 17.22
CA ASP A 226 25.50 -9.17 17.53
C ASP A 226 24.45 -9.16 16.40
N VAL A 227 24.88 -9.33 15.14
CA VAL A 227 23.97 -9.44 13.99
C VAL A 227 23.38 -10.84 13.91
N LEU A 228 24.19 -11.88 14.12
CA LEU A 228 23.73 -13.27 14.15
C LEU A 228 22.70 -13.50 15.27
N ASP A 229 22.96 -12.99 16.48
CA ASP A 229 22.04 -13.08 17.62
C ASP A 229 20.73 -12.31 17.34
N PHE A 230 20.82 -11.15 16.69
CA PHE A 230 19.66 -10.38 16.28
C PHE A 230 18.79 -11.14 15.25
N LEU A 231 19.43 -11.71 14.22
CA LEU A 231 18.74 -12.49 13.19
C LEU A 231 18.12 -13.76 13.80
N ALA A 232 18.85 -14.47 14.66
CA ALA A 232 18.32 -15.62 15.40
C ALA A 232 17.13 -15.24 16.30
N GLY A 233 17.14 -14.07 16.93
CA GLY A 233 16.02 -13.54 17.71
C GLY A 233 14.75 -13.28 16.89
N LEU A 234 14.89 -13.06 15.57
CA LEU A 234 13.79 -12.97 14.61
C LEU A 234 13.44 -14.34 13.98
N GLY A 235 14.21 -15.38 14.32
CA GLY A 235 14.21 -16.71 13.72
C GLY A 235 14.60 -16.70 12.24
N LEU A 236 15.57 -15.86 11.88
CA LEU A 236 16.18 -15.71 10.56
C LEU A 236 17.57 -16.39 10.50
N ASP A 237 17.83 -17.33 11.41
CA ASP A 237 19.09 -18.02 11.62
C ASP A 237 19.55 -18.86 10.42
N ASN A 238 18.62 -19.36 9.59
CA ASN A 238 18.91 -20.24 8.46
C ASN A 238 18.71 -19.57 7.08
N GLU A 239 18.32 -18.29 7.03
CA GLU A 239 18.00 -17.59 5.77
C GLU A 239 19.17 -16.73 5.23
N ILE A 240 20.35 -16.78 5.87
CA ILE A 240 21.54 -16.02 5.45
C ILE A 240 22.28 -16.72 4.28
N ASP A 241 21.88 -17.94 3.95
CA ASP A 241 22.71 -18.93 3.25
C ASP A 241 22.23 -19.24 1.81
N GLU A 242 22.01 -18.22 0.97
CA GLU A 242 21.82 -18.44 -0.48
C GLU A 242 22.57 -17.41 -1.33
N GLU A 243 23.37 -17.91 -2.27
CA GLU A 243 24.02 -17.16 -3.35
C GLU A 243 22.97 -16.51 -4.27
N ILE A 244 22.52 -15.28 -4.02
CA ILE A 244 21.56 -14.60 -4.91
C ILE A 244 22.09 -13.20 -5.27
N GLY A 245 22.80 -13.10 -6.41
CA GLY A 245 23.52 -11.90 -6.89
C GLY A 245 22.71 -10.62 -7.21
N CYS A 246 21.85 -10.16 -6.30
CA CYS A 246 21.12 -8.89 -6.30
C CYS A 246 21.02 -8.36 -4.85
N PRO A 247 20.55 -7.12 -4.58
CA PRO A 247 20.35 -6.68 -3.20
C PRO A 247 19.19 -7.49 -2.57
N GLU A 248 19.54 -8.63 -1.98
CA GLU A 248 18.64 -9.65 -1.43
C GLU A 248 17.80 -9.09 -0.28
N GLU A 249 16.48 -9.02 -0.48
CA GLU A 249 15.48 -8.84 0.58
C GLU A 249 15.25 -10.18 1.27
N MET A 250 15.43 -10.26 2.59
CA MET A 250 14.89 -11.40 3.35
C MET A 250 13.38 -11.25 3.47
N ASN A 251 12.63 -11.81 2.51
CA ASN A 251 11.17 -11.72 2.46
C ASN A 251 10.48 -12.68 3.45
N GLY A 252 11.16 -13.72 3.93
CA GLY A 252 10.59 -14.86 4.65
C GLY A 252 9.76 -14.50 5.89
N ARG A 253 10.12 -13.42 6.61
CA ARG A 253 9.42 -13.01 7.86
C ARG A 253 9.02 -11.54 7.97
N ALA A 254 9.07 -10.80 6.85
CA ALA A 254 8.49 -9.46 6.76
C ALA A 254 7.02 -9.41 7.22
N ARG A 255 6.32 -10.53 7.02
CA ARG A 255 4.93 -10.69 7.43
C ARG A 255 4.73 -10.77 8.94
N SER A 256 5.58 -11.47 9.68
CA SER A 256 5.34 -11.75 11.11
C SER A 256 5.86 -10.70 12.08
N HIS A 257 6.84 -9.88 11.68
CA HIS A 257 7.42 -8.84 12.56
C HIS A 257 7.29 -7.42 12.00
N GLY A 258 6.87 -7.28 10.73
CA GLY A 258 6.85 -6.00 10.03
C GLY A 258 8.23 -5.41 9.81
N ILE A 259 9.25 -6.25 9.66
CA ILE A 259 10.63 -5.83 9.44
C ILE A 259 11.20 -6.55 8.22
N VAL A 260 11.84 -5.80 7.32
CA VAL A 260 12.66 -6.32 6.21
C VAL A 260 14.08 -5.84 6.41
N ILE A 261 15.04 -6.77 6.29
CA ILE A 261 16.46 -6.47 6.44
C ILE A 261 17.11 -6.57 5.06
N TYR A 262 17.90 -5.56 4.71
CA TYR A 262 18.58 -5.45 3.42
C TYR A 262 20.07 -5.58 3.62
N PHE A 263 20.69 -6.50 2.90
CA PHE A 263 22.14 -6.64 2.91
C PHE A 263 22.81 -5.98 1.72
N LYS A 264 24.08 -5.62 1.88
CA LYS A 264 24.90 -5.17 0.77
C LYS A 264 26.33 -5.64 0.94
N GLU A 265 26.91 -6.17 -0.13
CA GLU A 265 28.34 -6.39 -0.21
C GLU A 265 29.09 -5.06 -0.39
N MET A 266 30.09 -4.86 0.43
CA MET A 266 30.98 -3.70 0.37
C MET A 266 32.40 -4.20 0.14
N HIS A 267 33.13 -3.55 -0.76
CA HIS A 267 34.57 -3.80 -0.89
C HIS A 267 35.26 -3.43 0.42
N GLY A 268 36.09 -4.33 0.94
CA GLY A 268 36.71 -4.16 2.25
C GLY A 268 37.42 -2.82 2.38
N ALA A 269 37.21 -2.15 3.52
CA ALA A 269 37.85 -0.87 3.84
C ALA A 269 39.35 -1.08 4.12
N GLY A 270 40.12 -1.26 3.06
CA GLY A 270 41.57 -1.26 3.08
C GLY A 270 42.04 -1.04 1.65
N GLY A 271 42.90 -0.05 1.42
CA GLY A 271 43.44 0.31 0.09
C GLY A 271 44.27 -0.77 -0.60
N ASN A 272 44.10 -2.04 -0.24
CA ASN A 272 44.64 -3.20 -0.91
C ASN A 272 43.52 -3.82 -1.75
N SER A 273 43.77 -3.97 -3.04
CA SER A 273 42.93 -4.62 -4.06
C SER A 273 42.66 -6.12 -3.81
N SER A 274 42.86 -6.60 -2.58
CA SER A 274 42.76 -7.99 -2.14
C SER A 274 41.88 -8.19 -0.89
N ALA A 275 41.18 -7.16 -0.40
CA ALA A 275 40.25 -7.32 0.73
C ALA A 275 38.99 -8.04 0.24
N LEU A 276 38.63 -9.16 0.91
CA LEU A 276 37.40 -9.89 0.63
C LEU A 276 36.19 -8.96 0.83
N PRO A 277 35.15 -9.07 -0.02
CA PRO A 277 33.91 -8.32 0.17
C PRO A 277 33.29 -8.69 1.51
N VAL A 278 32.78 -7.68 2.23
CA VAL A 278 32.07 -7.87 3.50
C VAL A 278 30.59 -7.55 3.26
N LYS A 279 29.71 -8.51 3.53
CA LYS A 279 28.25 -8.31 3.52
C LYS A 279 27.87 -7.60 4.83
N ILE A 280 27.18 -6.47 4.71
CA ILE A 280 26.73 -5.67 5.87
C ILE A 280 25.21 -5.54 5.90
N VAL A 281 24.65 -5.27 7.07
CA VAL A 281 23.27 -4.79 7.21
C VAL A 281 23.17 -3.38 6.66
N SER A 282 22.66 -3.23 5.45
CA SER A 282 22.68 -1.96 4.71
C SER A 282 21.47 -1.08 4.97
N ALA A 283 20.31 -1.69 5.20
CA ALA A 283 19.08 -0.99 5.57
C ALA A 283 18.13 -1.92 6.34
N ILE A 284 17.22 -1.32 7.11
CA ILE A 284 16.11 -2.03 7.76
C ILE A 284 14.83 -1.25 7.50
N THR A 285 13.82 -1.92 6.95
CA THR A 285 12.49 -1.35 6.67
C THR A 285 11.47 -1.87 7.67
N TYR A 286 10.75 -0.95 8.30
CA TYR A 286 9.63 -1.19 9.20
C TYR A 286 8.33 -0.93 8.44
N LYS A 287 7.43 -1.91 8.45
CA LYS A 287 6.18 -1.90 7.67
C LYS A 287 4.97 -1.63 8.56
N ARG A 288 4.02 -0.89 8.01
CA ARG A 288 2.67 -0.74 8.54
C ARG A 288 1.95 -2.10 8.53
N ARG A 289 1.08 -2.33 9.52
CA ARG A 289 0.18 -3.49 9.51
C ARG A 289 -0.73 -3.47 8.26
N GLY A 290 -0.89 -4.59 7.58
CA GLY A 290 -1.58 -4.74 6.30
C GLY A 290 -0.77 -4.36 5.06
N ASP A 291 0.37 -3.67 5.19
CA ASP A 291 1.24 -3.40 4.05
C ASP A 291 1.97 -4.67 3.62
N LEU A 292 1.72 -5.11 2.37
CA LEU A 292 2.22 -6.37 1.82
C LEU A 292 1.94 -7.61 2.71
N GLY A 293 0.80 -7.61 3.40
CA GLY A 293 0.38 -8.67 4.31
C GLY A 293 1.16 -8.75 5.62
N SER A 294 1.80 -7.65 6.02
CA SER A 294 2.52 -7.57 7.29
C SER A 294 1.61 -7.42 8.50
N VAL A 295 1.90 -8.11 9.60
CA VAL A 295 1.25 -7.84 10.91
C VAL A 295 1.66 -6.49 11.51
N GLY A 296 2.69 -5.85 10.93
CA GLY A 296 3.14 -4.51 11.25
C GLY A 296 4.16 -4.43 12.38
N TYR A 297 5.05 -3.44 12.27
CA TYR A 297 5.98 -3.11 13.34
C TYR A 297 5.26 -2.34 14.46
N SER A 298 5.42 -2.81 15.70
CA SER A 298 4.74 -2.24 16.88
C SER A 298 5.62 -1.30 17.71
N GLY A 299 6.90 -1.14 17.36
CA GLY A 299 7.83 -0.29 18.09
C GLY A 299 7.73 1.19 17.72
N VAL A 300 8.61 1.99 18.32
CA VAL A 300 8.68 3.44 18.10
C VAL A 300 9.28 3.71 16.72
N LEU A 301 8.75 4.68 15.98
CA LEU A 301 9.34 5.16 14.73
C LEU A 301 10.15 6.45 14.94
N PRO A 302 11.07 6.79 14.03
CA PRO A 302 11.80 8.06 14.08
C PRO A 302 10.85 9.24 14.15
N PHE A 303 11.29 10.28 14.87
CA PHE A 303 10.55 11.53 15.03
C PHE A 303 9.15 11.36 15.67
N SER A 304 8.89 10.21 16.33
CA SER A 304 7.57 9.88 16.87
C SER A 304 6.46 9.86 15.81
N MET A 305 6.84 9.49 14.59
CA MET A 305 5.89 9.17 13.53
C MET A 305 5.06 7.94 13.93
N ASN A 306 3.88 7.84 13.34
CA ASN A 306 3.03 6.66 13.41
C ASN A 306 2.65 6.27 11.98
N PHE A 307 2.52 4.97 11.73
CA PHE A 307 1.88 4.54 10.49
C PHE A 307 0.47 5.13 10.39
N GLY A 308 0.11 5.64 9.22
CA GLY A 308 -1.10 6.45 9.02
C GLY A 308 -0.90 7.96 9.13
N ASP A 309 0.25 8.46 9.62
CA ASP A 309 0.54 9.89 9.56
C ASP A 309 0.58 10.38 8.10
N ARG A 310 0.08 11.59 7.87
CA ARG A 310 0.18 12.27 6.58
C ARG A 310 1.59 12.81 6.31
N PRO A 311 1.95 13.08 5.05
CA PRO A 311 3.23 13.71 4.70
C PRO A 311 3.50 15.03 5.44
N ASP A 312 2.51 15.92 5.56
CA ASP A 312 2.66 17.20 6.26
C ASP A 312 2.88 17.03 7.77
N VAL A 313 2.20 16.05 8.38
CA VAL A 313 2.37 15.68 9.79
C VAL A 313 3.76 15.12 10.03
N ALA A 314 4.27 14.27 9.13
CA ALA A 314 5.60 13.70 9.22
C ALA A 314 6.69 14.80 9.18
N ILE A 315 6.56 15.79 8.29
CA ILE A 315 7.47 16.95 8.24
C ILE A 315 7.41 17.74 9.56
N ALA A 316 6.21 18.01 10.07
CA ALA A 316 6.05 18.72 11.33
C ALA A 316 6.68 17.97 12.52
N LYS A 317 6.54 16.64 12.55
CA LYS A 317 7.14 15.76 13.56
C LYS A 317 8.66 15.68 13.47
N ALA A 318 9.21 15.65 12.25
CA ALA A 318 10.66 15.69 12.02
C ALA A 318 11.29 17.02 12.46
N LYS A 319 10.47 18.08 12.61
CA LYS A 319 10.89 19.45 12.96
C LYS A 319 11.92 20.05 11.98
N ASN A 320 12.10 19.42 10.81
CA ASN A 320 13.02 19.81 9.75
C ASN A 320 12.48 19.36 8.39
N SER A 321 12.83 20.10 7.34
CA SER A 321 12.49 19.70 5.97
C SER A 321 13.30 18.49 5.53
N PRO A 322 12.73 17.59 4.70
CA PRO A 322 13.48 16.48 4.14
C PRO A 322 14.61 16.98 3.23
N ALA A 323 15.76 16.31 3.28
CA ALA A 323 16.90 16.61 2.42
C ALA A 323 16.67 16.18 0.97
N LYS A 324 15.83 15.16 0.76
CA LYS A 324 15.43 14.65 -0.55
C LYS A 324 13.96 14.24 -0.52
N ILE A 325 13.27 14.46 -1.63
CA ILE A 325 11.90 14.03 -1.88
C ILE A 325 11.92 13.24 -3.20
N THR A 326 11.33 12.05 -3.22
CA THR A 326 11.09 11.30 -4.45
C THR A 326 9.62 10.92 -4.55
N GLU A 327 9.07 10.99 -5.74
CA GLU A 327 7.66 10.68 -6.01
C GLU A 327 7.61 9.69 -7.19
N SER A 328 6.82 8.64 -7.04
CA SER A 328 6.40 7.73 -8.11
C SER A 328 4.87 7.78 -8.24
N GLU A 329 4.30 7.01 -9.16
CA GLU A 329 2.85 7.02 -9.44
C GLU A 329 1.97 6.80 -8.20
N GLU A 330 2.43 5.99 -7.24
CA GLU A 330 1.65 5.61 -6.06
C GLU A 330 2.34 5.92 -4.73
N LEU A 331 3.62 6.31 -4.74
CA LEU A 331 4.43 6.47 -3.54
C LEU A 331 5.13 7.82 -3.49
N LEU A 332 5.19 8.38 -2.29
CA LEU A 332 6.01 9.54 -1.95
C LEU A 332 7.04 9.13 -0.90
N SER A 333 8.30 9.49 -1.08
CA SER A 333 9.36 9.24 -0.10
C SER A 333 10.04 10.52 0.35
N TYR A 334 10.21 10.65 1.66
CA TYR A 334 10.99 11.72 2.29
C TYR A 334 12.24 11.15 2.96
N TYR A 335 13.37 11.85 2.80
CA TYR A 335 14.64 11.42 3.36
C TYR A 335 15.20 12.47 4.32
N TRP A 336 15.56 12.07 5.53
CA TRP A 336 16.24 12.91 6.52
C TRP A 336 17.56 12.27 6.97
N PRO A 337 18.70 12.97 6.82
CA PRO A 337 19.91 12.60 7.53
C PRO A 337 19.77 12.95 9.01
N VAL A 338 20.15 12.04 9.89
CA VAL A 338 20.21 12.27 11.34
C VAL A 338 21.65 12.31 11.84
N ALA A 339 21.88 12.80 13.06
CA ALA A 339 23.22 13.06 13.59
C ALA A 339 24.14 11.82 13.64
N SER A 340 23.56 10.61 13.74
CA SER A 340 24.30 9.34 13.66
C SER A 340 24.81 8.99 12.25
N GLY A 341 24.55 9.82 11.25
CA GLY A 341 24.86 9.56 9.84
C GLY A 341 23.85 8.65 9.13
N ILE A 342 22.90 8.07 9.87
CA ILE A 342 21.79 7.28 9.31
C ILE A 342 20.91 8.18 8.44
N VAL A 343 20.34 7.61 7.38
CA VAL A 343 19.28 8.27 6.61
C VAL A 343 17.95 7.59 6.91
N VAL A 344 16.99 8.37 7.41
CA VAL A 344 15.60 7.94 7.60
C VAL A 344 14.84 8.20 6.31
N GLN A 345 14.29 7.17 5.70
CA GLN A 345 13.37 7.25 4.58
C GLN A 345 11.95 6.94 5.06
N ALA A 346 11.02 7.88 4.96
CA ALA A 346 9.60 7.64 5.20
C ALA A 346 8.87 7.51 3.85
N VAL A 347 8.14 6.41 3.65
CA VAL A 347 7.40 6.12 2.41
C VAL A 347 5.91 6.18 2.67
N PHE A 348 5.21 7.02 1.92
CA PHE A 348 3.78 7.27 2.00
C PHE A 348 3.07 6.69 0.79
N SER A 349 1.90 6.09 1.00
CA SER A 349 0.95 5.77 -0.08
C SER A 349 0.28 7.06 -0.53
N LEU A 350 0.34 7.38 -1.83
CA LEU A 350 -0.38 8.52 -2.44
C LEU A 350 -1.88 8.22 -2.59
N ILE A 351 -2.24 6.94 -2.69
CA ILE A 351 -3.63 6.47 -2.75
C ILE A 351 -4.35 6.78 -1.43
N ASP A 352 -3.75 6.36 -0.32
CA ASP A 352 -4.31 6.54 1.04
C ASP A 352 -3.86 7.84 1.72
N TRP A 353 -2.82 8.49 1.20
CA TRP A 353 -2.16 9.67 1.79
C TRP A 353 -1.59 9.44 3.19
N GLN A 354 -0.93 8.30 3.39
CA GLN A 354 -0.56 7.77 4.70
C GLN A 354 0.83 7.15 4.71
N LEU A 355 1.56 7.33 5.82
CA LEU A 355 2.84 6.65 6.08
C LEU A 355 2.65 5.14 6.11
N ALA A 356 3.30 4.44 5.18
CA ALA A 356 3.21 2.99 5.01
C ALA A 356 4.50 2.27 5.46
N ARG A 357 5.67 2.89 5.26
CA ARG A 357 6.97 2.28 5.58
C ARG A 357 7.95 3.30 6.10
N VAL A 358 8.86 2.86 6.95
CA VAL A 358 10.04 3.63 7.36
C VAL A 358 11.27 2.76 7.13
N THR A 359 12.25 3.26 6.41
CA THR A 359 13.53 2.57 6.17
C THR A 359 14.67 3.36 6.80
N LEU A 360 15.52 2.67 7.55
CA LEU A 360 16.76 3.23 8.09
C LEU A 360 17.91 2.73 7.25
N HIS A 361 18.64 3.64 6.61
CA HIS A 361 19.81 3.32 5.79
C HIS A 361 21.09 3.53 6.58
N ALA A 362 22.01 2.58 6.48
CA ALA A 362 23.29 2.62 7.18
C ALA A 362 24.09 3.90 6.83
N PRO A 363 24.88 4.46 7.75
CA PRO A 363 25.62 5.70 7.49
C PRO A 363 26.51 5.65 6.25
N ILE A 364 27.11 4.49 5.97
CA ILE A 364 27.96 4.26 4.81
C ILE A 364 27.19 4.35 3.47
N ARG A 365 25.84 4.29 3.49
CA ARG A 365 24.95 4.42 2.33
C ARG A 365 24.42 5.84 2.14
N ALA A 366 24.64 6.75 3.09
CA ALA A 366 23.96 8.05 3.11
C ALA A 366 24.18 8.87 1.83
N SER A 367 25.41 8.97 1.35
CA SER A 367 25.73 9.73 0.13
C SER A 367 25.08 9.13 -1.13
N PHE A 368 25.01 7.81 -1.22
CA PHE A 368 24.36 7.12 -2.35
C PHE A 368 22.85 7.35 -2.35
N VAL A 369 22.20 7.23 -1.19
CA VAL A 369 20.74 7.37 -1.05
C VAL A 369 20.29 8.82 -1.30
N LEU A 370 21.08 9.80 -0.87
CA LEU A 370 20.75 11.21 -1.00
C LEU A 370 21.04 11.79 -2.39
N ASN A 371 22.05 11.27 -3.10
CA ASN A 371 22.48 11.84 -4.38
C ASN A 371 22.10 11.02 -5.63
N GLY A 372 21.78 9.74 -5.48
CA GLY A 372 21.23 8.90 -6.57
C GLY A 372 19.73 9.00 -6.59
#